data_AF-A0A2K0VW02-F1
#
_entry.id   AF-A0A2K0VW02-F1
#
_cell.length_a   1.000
_cell.length_b   1.000
_cell.length_c   1.000
_cell.angle_alpha   90.00
_cell.angle_beta   90.00
_cell.angle_gamma   90.00
#
_symmetry.space_group_name_H-M   'P 1'
#
loop_
_entity.id
_entity.type
_entity.pdbx_description
1 polymer ?
#
loop_
_entity_poly.entity_id
_entity_poly.type
_entity_poly.pdbx_seq_one_letter_code
_entity_poly.pdbx_strand_id
1 'polypeptide(L)'
;MFYFSTVVYNFALAVIKTVFLLQYYRAIPVRQYKKTYIASVILVTCWSLSQIFLNTFMCWPIASFWDVTIKGTCILNKSSFYGGAAGNILTDILIMVLPIPVLRSLKLGRRQKWILMSVFCLGIL
;
A
#
# COMPACT_ATOMS: atom_id res chain seq x y z
N MET A 1 12.81 -20.07 -6.89
CA MET A 1 11.32 -19.95 -6.93
C MET A 1 10.78 -18.94 -5.91
N PHE A 2 11.19 -18.97 -4.64
CA PHE A 2 10.69 -18.05 -3.59
C PHE A 2 10.81 -16.54 -3.88
N TYR A 3 11.88 -16.10 -4.56
CA TYR A 3 12.07 -14.68 -4.91
C TYR A 3 10.95 -14.14 -5.81
N PHE A 4 10.63 -14.88 -6.88
CA PHE A 4 9.65 -14.45 -7.87
C PHE A 4 8.26 -14.32 -7.24
N SER A 5 7.86 -15.29 -6.41
CA SER A 5 6.60 -15.24 -5.66
C SER A 5 6.53 -14.04 -4.73
N THR A 6 7.64 -13.71 -4.05
CA THR A 6 7.71 -12.56 -3.13
C THR A 6 7.58 -11.24 -3.88
N VAL A 7 8.26 -11.09 -5.02
CA VAL A 7 8.18 -9.88 -5.84
C VAL A 7 6.78 -9.69 -6.41
N VAL A 8 6.18 -10.75 -6.97
CA VAL A 8 4.82 -10.70 -7.52
C VAL A 8 3.79 -10.38 -6.44
N TYR A 9 3.92 -10.97 -5.25
CA TYR A 9 3.03 -10.67 -4.12
C TYR A 9 3.10 -9.21 -3.68
N ASN A 10 4.32 -8.66 -3.51
CA ASN A 10 4.49 -7.25 -3.15
C ASN A 10 3.95 -6.30 -4.23
N PHE A 11 4.14 -6.65 -5.50
CA PHE A 11 3.61 -5.87 -6.62
C PHE A 11 2.08 -5.88 -6.64
N ALA A 12 1.46 -7.05 -6.44
CA ALA A 12 0.00 -7.17 -6.34
C ALA A 12 -0.56 -6.32 -5.18
N LEU A 13 0.07 -6.37 -4.00
CA LEU A 13 -0.32 -5.51 -2.87
C LEU A 13 -0.25 -4.02 -3.22
N ALA A 14 0.82 -3.58 -3.87
CA ALA A 14 0.96 -2.16 -4.26
C ALA A 14 -0.12 -1.73 -5.27
N VAL A 15 -0.44 -2.58 -6.25
CA VAL A 15 -1.50 -2.31 -7.23
C VAL A 15 -2.85 -2.19 -6.53
N ILE A 16 -3.17 -3.13 -5.62
CA ILE A 16 -4.42 -3.11 -4.85
C ILE A 16 -4.53 -1.80 -4.05
N LYS A 17 -3.50 -1.43 -3.28
CA LYS A 17 -3.48 -0.17 -2.50
C LYS A 17 -3.74 1.06 -3.37
N THR A 18 -3.11 1.10 -4.55
CA THR A 18 -3.24 2.21 -5.50
C THR A 18 -4.66 2.29 -6.08
N VAL A 19 -5.26 1.15 -6.44
CA VAL A 19 -6.65 1.08 -6.95
C VAL A 19 -7.64 1.52 -5.88
N PHE A 20 -7.49 1.06 -4.64
CA PHE A 20 -8.33 1.49 -3.51
C PHE A 20 -8.25 3.00 -3.29
N LEU A 21 -7.04 3.57 -3.25
CA LEU A 21 -6.83 5.01 -3.11
C LEU A 21 -7.43 5.82 -4.27
N LEU A 22 -7.37 5.31 -5.50
CA LEU A 22 -8.00 5.95 -6.66
C LEU A 22 -9.54 5.91 -6.57
N GLN A 23 -10.11 4.78 -6.17
CA GLN A 23 -11.56 4.66 -5.97
C GLN A 23 -12.07 5.59 -4.89
N TYR A 24 -11.37 5.65 -3.74
CA TYR A 24 -11.70 6.58 -2.66
C TYR A 24 -11.57 8.04 -3.08
N TYR A 25 -10.55 8.41 -3.89
CA TYR A 25 -10.42 9.77 -4.42
C TYR A 25 -11.62 10.19 -5.27
N ARG A 26 -12.10 9.27 -6.11
CA ARG A 26 -13.25 9.50 -6.99
C ARG A 26 -14.57 9.57 -6.22
N ALA A 27 -14.69 8.85 -5.11
CA ALA A 27 -15.91 8.77 -4.32
C ALA A 27 -16.22 10.02 -3.47
N ILE A 28 -15.23 10.88 -3.21
CA ILE A 28 -15.36 12.03 -2.30
C ILE A 28 -15.66 13.32 -3.09
N PRO A 29 -16.87 13.90 -2.97
CA PRO A 29 -17.24 15.14 -3.68
C PRO A 29 -16.77 16.44 -2.98
N VAL A 30 -16.15 16.34 -1.81
CA VAL A 30 -15.90 17.47 -0.88
C VAL A 30 -14.54 18.10 -1.12
N ARG A 31 -14.53 19.36 -1.54
CA ARG A 31 -13.28 20.10 -1.79
C ARG A 31 -12.42 20.31 -0.54
N GLN A 32 -13.02 20.46 0.65
CA GLN A 32 -12.26 20.75 1.87
C GLN A 32 -11.39 19.58 2.33
N TYR A 33 -11.88 18.33 2.24
CA TYR A 33 -11.11 17.14 2.61
C TYR A 33 -10.17 16.65 1.51
N LYS A 34 -10.27 17.22 0.31
CA LYS A 34 -9.51 16.79 -0.88
C LYS A 34 -8.00 16.97 -0.70
N LYS A 35 -7.55 18.04 -0.01
CA LYS A 35 -6.13 18.29 0.25
C LYS A 35 -5.52 17.24 1.18
N THR A 36 -6.15 16.98 2.33
CA THR A 36 -5.71 15.95 3.29
C THR A 36 -5.72 14.56 2.67
N TYR A 37 -6.71 14.29 1.84
CA TYR A 37 -6.82 13.05 1.11
C TYR A 37 -5.69 12.88 0.08
N ILE A 38 -5.42 13.89 -0.75
CA ILE A 38 -4.30 13.86 -1.71
C ILE A 38 -2.96 13.67 -1.00
N ALA A 39 -2.74 14.36 0.13
CA ALA A 39 -1.53 14.17 0.93
C ALA A 39 -1.39 12.71 1.40
N SER A 40 -2.48 12.09 1.85
CA SER A 40 -2.47 10.69 2.29
C SER A 40 -2.23 9.71 1.14
N VAL A 41 -2.82 9.95 -0.04
CA VAL A 41 -2.54 9.18 -1.26
C VAL A 41 -1.07 9.25 -1.63
N ILE A 42 -0.50 10.46 -1.65
CA ILE A 42 0.92 10.67 -1.99
C ILE A 42 1.82 9.91 -1.00
N LEU A 43 1.54 10.02 0.31
CA LEU A 43 2.32 9.33 1.34
C LEU A 43 2.29 7.81 1.17
N VAL A 44 1.09 7.23 0.98
CA VAL A 44 0.95 5.77 0.83
C VAL A 44 1.57 5.26 -0.47
N THR A 45 1.40 5.99 -1.58
CA THR A 45 2.01 5.64 -2.87
C THR A 45 3.53 5.73 -2.81
N CYS A 46 4.07 6.78 -2.18
CA CYS A 46 5.52 6.96 -2.02
C CYS A 46 6.12 5.85 -1.14
N TRP A 47 5.43 5.47 -0.07
CA TRP A 47 5.82 4.33 0.77
C TRP A 47 5.81 3.02 -0.01
N SER A 48 4.75 2.75 -0.75
CA SER A 48 4.59 1.51 -1.53
C SER A 48 5.66 1.40 -2.62
N LEU A 49 5.97 2.50 -3.33
CA LEU A 49 7.06 2.55 -4.29
C LEU A 49 8.41 2.26 -3.62
N SER A 50 8.69 2.89 -2.47
CA SER A 50 9.93 2.67 -1.73
C SER A 50 10.10 1.19 -1.35
N GLN A 51 9.02 0.51 -0.93
CA GLN A 51 9.05 -0.93 -0.64
C GLN A 51 9.34 -1.78 -1.89
N ILE A 52 8.77 -1.45 -3.04
CA ILE A 52 9.07 -2.15 -4.31
C ILE A 52 10.54 -2.00 -4.65
N PHE A 53 11.10 -0.79 -4.55
CA PHE A 53 12.51 -0.55 -4.81
C PHE A 53 13.40 -1.33 -3.82
N LEU A 54 13.11 -1.27 -2.52
CA LEU A 54 13.86 -1.99 -1.50
C LEU A 54 13.80 -3.51 -1.70
N ASN A 55 12.65 -4.07 -2.06
CA ASN A 55 12.49 -5.50 -2.27
C ASN A 55 13.16 -5.96 -3.58
N THR A 56 13.16 -5.11 -4.62
CA THR A 56 13.82 -5.40 -5.90
C THR A 56 15.34 -5.32 -5.77
N PHE A 57 15.85 -4.31 -5.03
CA PHE A 57 17.28 -4.07 -4.82
C PHE A 57 17.79 -4.60 -3.47
N MET A 58 17.09 -5.57 -2.88
CA MET A 58 17.44 -6.14 -1.57
C MET A 58 18.83 -6.80 -1.56
N CYS A 59 19.28 -7.26 -2.73
CA CYS A 59 20.62 -7.80 -2.95
C CYS A 59 21.29 -7.07 -4.12
N TRP A 60 22.57 -6.72 -3.93
CA TRP A 60 23.40 -6.20 -5.01
C TRP A 60 24.64 -7.08 -5.19
N PRO A 61 24.80 -7.78 -6.33
CA PRO A 61 23.86 -7.94 -7.44
C PRO A 61 22.69 -8.88 -7.10
N ILE A 62 21.51 -8.68 -7.73
CA ILE A 62 20.32 -9.54 -7.59
C ILE A 62 20.62 -11.03 -7.85
N ALA A 63 21.55 -11.32 -8.76
CA ALA A 63 21.96 -12.69 -9.08
C ALA A 63 22.57 -13.45 -7.87
N SER A 64 23.14 -12.73 -6.91
CA SER A 64 23.69 -13.30 -5.68
C SER A 64 22.61 -13.92 -4.78
N PHE A 65 21.33 -13.57 -4.99
CA PHE A 65 20.22 -14.19 -4.26
C PHE A 65 20.00 -15.66 -4.65
N TRP A 66 20.20 -16.02 -5.92
CA TRP A 66 20.00 -17.40 -6.40
C TRP A 66 21.30 -18.16 -6.68
N ASP A 67 22.42 -17.45 -6.84
CA ASP A 67 23.74 -18.02 -7.07
C ASP A 67 24.70 -17.61 -5.95
N VAL A 68 24.90 -18.51 -5.00
CA VAL A 68 25.78 -18.32 -3.83
C VAL A 68 27.26 -18.18 -4.21
N THR A 69 27.62 -18.50 -5.46
CA THR A 69 28.99 -18.40 -5.99
C THR A 69 29.35 -16.94 -6.32
N ILE A 70 28.35 -16.10 -6.55
CA ILE A 70 28.53 -14.67 -6.83
C ILE A 70 28.60 -13.93 -5.49
N LYS A 71 29.77 -13.35 -5.18
CA LYS A 71 29.91 -12.46 -4.01
C LYS A 71 29.04 -11.22 -4.20
N GLY A 72 27.94 -11.15 -3.45
CA GLY A 72 27.07 -9.99 -3.38
C GLY A 72 26.79 -9.60 -1.94
N THR A 73 26.41 -8.33 -1.76
CA THR A 73 25.95 -7.81 -0.48
C THR A 73 24.43 -7.80 -0.48
N CYS A 74 23.83 -8.63 0.37
CA CYS A 74 22.39 -8.67 0.60
C CYS A 74 22.06 -7.98 1.91
N ILE A 75 21.06 -7.09 1.87
CA ILE A 75 20.58 -6.35 3.03
C ILE A 75 19.50 -7.19 3.73
N LEU A 76 19.86 -8.40 4.20
CA LEU A 76 18.97 -9.28 4.98
C LEU A 76 19.00 -8.91 6.47
N ASN A 77 18.82 -7.62 6.77
CA ASN A 77 18.79 -7.14 8.14
C ASN A 77 17.38 -7.31 8.71
N LYS A 78 17.27 -7.99 9.87
CA LYS A 78 15.99 -8.15 10.59
C LYS A 78 15.28 -6.81 10.79
N SER A 79 16.03 -5.74 11.11
CA SER A 79 15.46 -4.40 11.28
C SER A 79 14.79 -3.85 10.02
N SER A 80 15.37 -4.06 8.84
CA SER A 80 14.76 -3.63 7.57
C SER A 80 13.48 -4.41 7.28
N PHE A 81 13.47 -5.71 7.58
CA PHE A 81 12.29 -6.56 7.41
C PHE A 81 11.15 -6.15 8.34
N TYR A 82 11.42 -5.98 9.65
CA TYR A 82 10.41 -5.51 10.61
C TYR A 82 9.92 -4.09 10.28
N GLY A 83 10.80 -3.20 9.84
CA GLY A 83 10.43 -1.85 9.41
C GLY A 83 9.51 -1.85 8.19
N GLY A 84 9.81 -2.69 7.19
CA GLY A 84 8.97 -2.85 6.00
C GLY A 84 7.59 -3.43 6.35
N ALA A 85 7.55 -4.48 7.19
CA ALA A 85 6.31 -5.08 7.65
C ALA A 85 5.44 -4.10 8.45
N ALA A 86 6.04 -3.39 9.42
CA ALA A 86 5.35 -2.39 10.24
C ALA A 86 4.77 -1.27 9.38
N GLY A 87 5.54 -0.76 8.41
CA GLY A 87 5.06 0.28 7.52
C GLY A 87 3.96 -0.19 6.56
N ASN A 88 4.02 -1.44 6.09
CA ASN A 88 2.93 -2.00 5.28
C ASN A 88 1.61 -2.04 6.07
N ILE A 89 1.64 -2.55 7.30
CA ILE A 89 0.47 -2.58 8.20
C ILE A 89 -0.03 -1.15 8.49
N LEU A 90 0.89 -0.22 8.75
CA LEU A 90 0.57 1.19 8.97
C LEU A 90 -0.18 1.79 7.78
N THR A 91 0.29 1.54 6.55
CA THR A 91 -0.41 2.03 5.35
C THR A 91 -1.80 1.40 5.20
N ASP A 92 -1.98 0.13 5.55
CA ASP A 92 -3.28 -0.54 5.47
C ASP A 92 -4.28 0.06 6.47
N ILE A 93 -3.85 0.27 7.72
CA ILE A 93 -4.66 0.97 8.73
C ILE A 93 -4.97 2.40 8.27
N LEU A 94 -4.00 3.11 7.69
CA LEU A 94 -4.20 4.48 7.23
C LEU A 94 -5.26 4.55 6.13
N ILE A 95 -5.18 3.67 5.12
CA ILE A 95 -6.21 3.55 4.07
C ILE A 95 -7.59 3.23 4.68
N MET A 96 -7.63 2.34 5.69
CA MET A 96 -8.85 1.94 6.38
C MET A 96 -9.49 3.07 7.20
N VAL A 97 -8.69 3.89 7.86
CA VAL A 97 -9.17 4.99 8.70
C VAL A 97 -9.52 6.21 7.87
N LEU A 98 -8.84 6.45 6.75
CA LEU A 98 -9.04 7.60 5.87
C LEU A 98 -10.51 7.95 5.53
N PRO A 99 -11.40 6.99 5.21
CA PRO A 99 -12.79 7.29 4.86
C PRO A 99 -13.69 7.56 6.08
N ILE A 100 -13.32 7.14 7.30
CA ILE A 100 -14.19 7.24 8.50
C ILE A 100 -14.51 8.71 8.87
N PRO A 101 -13.53 9.63 8.94
CA PRO A 101 -13.79 11.03 9.24
C PRO A 101 -14.60 11.73 8.15
N VAL A 102 -14.29 11.44 6.88
CA VAL A 102 -14.99 12.02 5.73
C VAL A 102 -16.45 11.57 5.72
N LEU A 103 -16.72 10.27 5.98
CA LEU A 103 -18.07 9.73 6.09
C LEU A 103 -18.89 10.38 7.22
N ARG A 104 -18.25 10.75 8.34
CA ARG A 104 -18.94 11.46 9.44
C ARG A 104 -19.21 12.92 9.10
N SER A 105 -18.29 13.58 8.40
CA SER A 105 -18.45 14.97 7.98
C SER A 105 -19.50 15.14 6.89
N LEU A 106 -19.73 14.11 6.08
CA LEU A 106 -20.62 14.20 4.95
C LEU A 106 -22.00 13.66 5.28
N LYS A 107 -23.02 14.53 5.14
CA LYS A 107 -24.43 14.14 5.05
C LYS A 107 -24.69 13.40 3.72
N LEU A 108 -23.97 12.32 3.45
CA LEU A 108 -24.16 11.48 2.27
C LEU A 108 -25.48 10.70 2.38
N GLY A 109 -26.25 10.68 1.30
CA GLY A 109 -27.43 9.81 1.18
C GLY A 109 -27.04 8.35 1.35
N ARG A 110 -27.92 7.54 1.99
CA ARG A 110 -27.67 6.14 2.39
C ARG A 110 -27.01 5.29 1.29
N ARG A 111 -27.30 5.55 0.02
CA ARG A 111 -26.78 4.83 -1.16
C ARG A 111 -25.24 4.91 -1.32
N GLN A 112 -24.62 6.06 -1.04
CA GLN A 112 -23.16 6.18 -1.10
C GLN A 112 -22.47 5.50 0.09
N LYS A 113 -23.15 5.44 1.24
CA LYS A 113 -22.69 4.69 2.42
C LYS A 113 -22.63 3.19 2.15
N TRP A 114 -23.62 2.66 1.42
CA TRP A 114 -23.64 1.26 0.98
C TRP A 114 -22.55 0.93 -0.03
N ILE A 115 -22.29 1.80 -1.01
CA ILE A 115 -21.19 1.61 -1.98
C ILE A 115 -19.83 1.56 -1.26
N LEU A 116 -19.59 2.46 -0.32
CA LEU A 116 -18.36 2.44 0.48
C LEU A 116 -18.24 1.20 1.35
N MET A 117 -19.33 0.75 1.99
CA MET A 117 -19.34 -0.51 2.76
C MET A 117 -19.08 -1.73 1.85
N SER A 118 -19.64 -1.77 0.64
CA SER A 118 -19.39 -2.88 -0.29
C SER A 118 -17.94 -2.93 -0.77
N VAL A 119 -17.31 -1.79 -1.02
CA VAL A 119 -15.88 -1.74 -1.40
C VAL A 119 -14.99 -2.16 -0.22
N PHE A 120 -15.36 -1.80 1.00
CA PHE A 120 -14.70 -2.29 2.22
C PHE A 120 -14.78 -3.81 2.38
N CYS A 121 -15.97 -4.38 2.17
CA CYS A 121 -16.16 -5.83 2.24
C CYS A 121 -15.41 -6.57 1.12
N LEU A 122 -15.31 -5.98 -0.07
CA LEU A 122 -14.56 -6.54 -1.20
C LEU A 122 -13.04 -6.50 -0.99
N GLY A 123 -12.52 -5.58 -0.19
CA GLY A 123 -11.09 -5.54 0.16
C GLY A 123 -10.68 -6.48 1.30
N ILE A 124 -11.66 -7.07 2.00
CA ILE A 124 -11.44 -8.03 3.10
C ILE A 124 -11.43 -9.48 2.57
N LEU A 125 -11.99 -9.73 1.38
CA LEU A 125 -12.03 -11.04 0.72
C LEU A 125 -10.80 -11.25 -0.18
#